data_AF-A0A4R4YL92-F1
#
_entry.id   AF-A0A4R4YL92-F1
#
_cell.length_a   1.000
_cell.length_b   1.000
_cell.length_c   1.000
_cell.angle_alpha   90.00
_cell.angle_beta   90.00
_cell.angle_gamma   90.00
#
_symmetry.space_group_name_H-M   'P 1'
#
loop_
_entity.id
_entity.type
_entity.pdbx_description
1 polymer ?
#
loop_
_entity_poly.entity_id
_entity_poly.type
_entity_poly.pdbx_seq_one_letter_code
_entity_poly.pdbx_strand_id
1 'polypeptide(L)'
;MAVVRTADSEVPDVGDGLWERVRDAVQAESSADTSLWNGQIDYTEEPGTRGEAWDNGRICFNQESVVQPLQDMYATQGQPATAQQWVLRRNALKTVAHEFSHLASPDGYTHGDRLAGMKLKGTRPLEEGVTEAWSQAAVDRLADRVLPPDMAEQVKAVREARGGHSYPGWEPAARAFADEVGADAGVEGDEVLSRMAKEPRTTKARAAADLLYDASDLPELVPAEQEEAVRQEIAGTIDKGFADLQPLNDKFTATTRAESAERGLGIAESASDVVRAAEERYRGAPEQQVQQEETLDLGALPPPNPADRIPTREEPTQQSTAEQPGEQRAVDPRVAYAQQREAPQAVEEAQPVDPRVAYAQQSGAASQQPGSAQERPVDPRVAFAQLSPAQQQAQLQAGSQQGGSEQAGATQRSATQQSAGVQAAGHPGEQDVAALRGVLEDQPSAAGAPRVPQGEAAEGRRPTGHGAATGRHTENTPAR
;
A
#
# COMPACT_ATOMS: atom_id res chain seq x y z
N MET A 1 4.60 -3.94 -24.18
CA MET A 1 3.43 -4.53 -24.86
C MET A 1 2.29 -4.53 -23.85
N ALA A 2 1.08 -4.13 -24.22
CA ALA A 2 -0.06 -4.21 -23.31
C ALA A 2 -0.39 -5.68 -23.03
N VAL A 3 -0.36 -6.09 -21.76
CA VAL A 3 -0.84 -7.42 -21.36
C VAL A 3 -2.36 -7.40 -21.46
N VAL A 4 -2.90 -8.24 -22.34
CA VAL A 4 -4.33 -8.45 -22.48
C VAL A 4 -4.70 -9.68 -21.66
N ARG A 5 -5.89 -9.64 -21.05
CA ARG A 5 -6.42 -10.80 -20.35
C ARG A 5 -6.36 -12.08 -21.19
N THR A 6 -6.02 -13.18 -20.55
CA THR A 6 -5.92 -14.50 -21.19
C THR A 6 -7.30 -15.15 -21.33
N ALA A 7 -7.44 -16.02 -22.34
CA ALA A 7 -8.67 -16.79 -22.55
C ALA A 7 -8.99 -17.76 -21.40
N ASP A 8 -8.00 -18.09 -20.56
CA ASP A 8 -8.11 -19.05 -19.46
C ASP A 8 -8.63 -18.42 -18.16
N SER A 9 -8.91 -17.11 -18.12
CA SER A 9 -9.45 -16.44 -16.93
C SER A 9 -10.91 -16.80 -16.68
N GLU A 10 -11.23 -17.23 -15.45
CA GLU A 10 -12.59 -17.64 -15.06
C GLU A 10 -13.56 -16.46 -14.87
N VAL A 11 -13.06 -15.32 -14.38
CA VAL A 11 -13.90 -14.15 -14.06
C VAL A 11 -14.29 -13.46 -15.37
N PRO A 12 -15.56 -13.33 -15.75
CA PRO A 12 -15.96 -12.71 -17.02
C PRO A 12 -15.49 -11.26 -17.15
N ASP A 13 -15.40 -10.77 -18.38
CA ASP A 13 -15.06 -9.36 -18.57
C ASP A 13 -16.19 -8.49 -18.03
N VAL A 14 -15.83 -7.34 -17.47
CA VAL A 14 -16.78 -6.40 -16.88
C VAL A 14 -16.79 -5.14 -17.72
N GLY A 15 -17.92 -4.87 -18.37
CA GLY A 15 -18.03 -3.82 -19.36
C GLY A 15 -17.13 -4.11 -20.56
N ASP A 16 -16.51 -3.05 -21.10
CA ASP A 16 -15.61 -3.11 -22.25
C ASP A 16 -14.14 -3.03 -21.78
N GLY A 17 -13.64 -4.09 -21.10
CA GLY A 17 -12.27 -4.14 -20.59
C GLY A 17 -12.00 -3.26 -19.36
N LEU A 18 -12.84 -3.36 -18.32
CA LEU A 18 -12.62 -2.63 -17.06
C LEU A 18 -11.29 -3.03 -16.39
N TRP A 19 -10.93 -4.30 -16.42
CA TRP A 19 -9.75 -4.82 -15.71
C TRP A 19 -8.46 -4.19 -16.21
N GLU A 20 -8.27 -4.15 -17.53
CA GLU A 20 -7.13 -3.51 -18.18
C GLU A 20 -7.09 -2.01 -17.88
N ARG A 21 -8.24 -1.33 -17.92
CA ARG A 21 -8.32 0.11 -17.60
C ARG A 21 -7.95 0.39 -16.15
N VAL A 22 -8.36 -0.45 -15.20
CA VAL A 22 -7.95 -0.30 -13.79
C VAL A 22 -6.46 -0.56 -13.63
N ARG A 23 -5.91 -1.60 -14.26
CA ARG A 23 -4.46 -1.87 -14.25
C ARG A 23 -3.66 -0.68 -14.79
N ASP A 24 -4.04 -0.16 -15.96
CA ASP A 24 -3.38 1.00 -16.58
C ASP A 24 -3.52 2.26 -15.70
N ALA A 25 -4.69 2.48 -15.11
CA ALA A 25 -4.93 3.61 -14.22
C ALA A 25 -4.13 3.49 -12.91
N VAL A 26 -4.02 2.30 -12.33
CA VAL A 26 -3.17 2.03 -11.16
C VAL A 26 -1.71 2.33 -11.47
N GLN A 27 -1.18 1.84 -12.60
CA GLN A 27 0.19 2.16 -13.03
C GLN A 27 0.40 3.67 -13.18
N ALA A 28 -0.54 4.36 -13.82
CA ALA A 28 -0.43 5.79 -14.05
C ALA A 28 -0.58 6.63 -12.77
N GLU A 29 -1.42 6.21 -11.82
CA GLU A 29 -1.63 6.91 -10.54
C GLU A 29 -0.53 6.65 -9.53
N SER A 30 0.08 5.45 -9.51
CA SER A 30 1.25 5.17 -8.67
C SER A 30 2.56 5.58 -9.33
N SER A 31 2.55 5.98 -10.61
CA SER A 31 3.76 6.21 -11.42
C SER A 31 4.67 4.97 -11.55
N ALA A 32 4.09 3.78 -11.44
CA ALA A 32 4.81 2.53 -11.68
C ALA A 32 5.16 2.34 -13.15
N ASP A 33 6.35 1.81 -13.40
CA ASP A 33 6.88 1.65 -14.76
C ASP A 33 6.27 0.43 -15.45
N THR A 34 5.96 -0.61 -14.68
CA THR A 34 5.40 -1.87 -15.17
C THR A 34 4.36 -2.45 -14.22
N SER A 35 3.69 -3.51 -14.67
CA SER A 35 2.78 -4.32 -13.87
C SER A 35 3.16 -5.78 -14.05
N LEU A 36 3.25 -6.49 -12.93
CA LEU A 36 3.43 -7.93 -12.91
C LEU A 36 2.13 -8.69 -13.19
N TRP A 37 1.03 -8.04 -13.60
CA TRP A 37 -0.17 -8.80 -13.95
C TRP A 37 0.06 -9.65 -15.19
N ASN A 38 -0.21 -10.95 -15.07
CA ASN A 38 0.01 -11.93 -16.15
C ASN A 38 -1.19 -12.10 -17.09
N GLY A 39 -2.25 -11.30 -16.90
CA GLY A 39 -3.49 -11.38 -17.66
C GLY A 39 -4.51 -12.37 -17.13
N GLN A 40 -4.25 -13.07 -16.01
CA GLN A 40 -5.19 -14.04 -15.43
C GLN A 40 -6.00 -13.43 -14.29
N ILE A 41 -7.33 -13.63 -14.34
CA ILE A 41 -8.25 -13.27 -13.25
C ILE A 41 -9.19 -14.45 -12.97
N ASP A 42 -9.11 -14.98 -11.75
CA ASP A 42 -9.90 -16.12 -11.28
C ASP A 42 -10.77 -15.74 -10.08
N TYR A 43 -11.61 -16.66 -9.61
CA TYR A 43 -12.34 -16.46 -8.36
C TYR A 43 -11.47 -16.84 -7.15
N THR A 44 -11.63 -16.13 -6.03
CA THR A 44 -11.06 -16.60 -4.76
C THR A 44 -11.91 -17.73 -4.18
N GLU A 45 -11.25 -18.76 -3.67
CA GLU A 45 -11.88 -19.88 -2.96
C GLU A 45 -11.99 -19.62 -1.44
N GLU A 46 -11.29 -18.60 -0.92
CA GLU A 46 -11.19 -18.35 0.51
C GLU A 46 -12.39 -17.53 1.03
N PRO A 47 -13.17 -18.06 2.00
CA PRO A 47 -14.30 -17.32 2.56
C PRO A 47 -13.86 -16.03 3.27
N GLY A 48 -14.46 -14.91 2.89
CA GLY A 48 -14.19 -13.60 3.50
C GLY A 48 -13.06 -12.81 2.84
N THR A 49 -12.24 -13.45 2.02
CA THR A 49 -11.25 -12.78 1.18
C THR A 49 -11.96 -12.11 0.00
N ARG A 50 -11.71 -10.82 -0.22
CA ARG A 50 -12.33 -10.06 -1.33
C ARG A 50 -11.49 -10.12 -2.60
N GLY A 51 -10.17 -10.10 -2.45
CA GLY A 51 -9.21 -10.11 -3.53
C GLY A 51 -7.87 -10.68 -3.05
N GLU A 52 -7.08 -11.19 -3.99
CA GLU A 52 -5.71 -11.61 -3.72
C GLU A 52 -4.85 -11.51 -4.98
N ALA A 53 -3.67 -10.89 -4.88
CA ALA A 53 -2.65 -10.87 -5.91
C ALA A 53 -1.55 -11.90 -5.65
N TRP A 54 -1.43 -12.90 -6.51
CA TRP A 54 -0.51 -14.04 -6.35
C TRP A 54 0.93 -13.70 -6.79
N ASP A 55 1.88 -14.56 -6.41
CA ASP A 55 3.31 -14.44 -6.75
C ASP A 55 3.58 -14.45 -8.27
N ASN A 56 2.83 -15.27 -9.00
CA ASN A 56 2.90 -15.40 -10.45
C ASN A 56 2.14 -14.31 -11.22
N GLY A 57 1.60 -13.31 -10.54
CA GLY A 57 0.86 -12.19 -11.14
C GLY A 57 -0.59 -12.46 -11.48
N ARG A 58 -1.15 -13.61 -11.11
CA ARG A 58 -2.59 -13.85 -11.17
C ARG A 58 -3.29 -13.00 -10.11
N ILE A 59 -4.50 -12.53 -10.41
CA ILE A 59 -5.39 -11.94 -9.40
C ILE A 59 -6.61 -12.85 -9.21
N CYS A 60 -7.05 -13.03 -7.98
CA CYS A 60 -8.29 -13.71 -7.64
C CYS A 60 -9.27 -12.71 -7.01
N PHE A 61 -10.54 -12.75 -7.40
CA PHE A 61 -11.57 -11.88 -6.83
C PHE A 61 -12.76 -12.67 -6.28
N ASN A 62 -13.37 -12.15 -5.22
CA ASN A 62 -14.62 -12.72 -4.71
C ASN A 62 -15.79 -12.38 -5.63
N GLN A 63 -16.55 -13.41 -6.00
CA GLN A 63 -17.66 -13.26 -6.93
C GLN A 63 -18.73 -12.30 -6.38
N GLU A 64 -19.17 -12.49 -5.15
CA GLU A 64 -20.32 -11.76 -4.59
C GLU A 64 -19.97 -10.33 -4.16
N SER A 65 -18.76 -10.10 -3.65
CA SER A 65 -18.36 -8.83 -3.06
C SER A 65 -17.54 -7.93 -3.98
N VAL A 66 -17.00 -8.45 -5.09
CA VAL A 66 -16.20 -7.68 -6.06
C VAL A 66 -16.77 -7.80 -7.47
N VAL A 67 -16.85 -9.00 -8.03
CA VAL A 67 -17.21 -9.18 -9.44
C VAL A 67 -18.67 -8.79 -9.71
N GLN A 68 -19.62 -9.34 -8.95
CA GLN A 68 -21.05 -9.10 -9.14
C GLN A 68 -21.42 -7.62 -8.97
N PRO A 69 -20.95 -6.88 -7.94
CA PRO A 69 -21.23 -5.45 -7.83
C PRO A 69 -20.78 -4.64 -9.05
N LEU A 70 -19.61 -4.97 -9.62
CA LEU A 70 -19.11 -4.29 -10.81
C LEU A 70 -19.90 -4.69 -12.06
N GLN A 71 -20.26 -5.96 -12.23
CA GLN A 71 -21.16 -6.39 -13.30
C GLN A 71 -22.52 -5.70 -13.23
N ASP A 72 -23.13 -5.66 -12.05
CA ASP A 72 -24.40 -5.00 -11.80
C ASP A 72 -24.32 -3.51 -12.13
N MET A 73 -23.19 -2.85 -11.85
CA MET A 73 -22.97 -1.45 -12.18
C MET A 73 -23.12 -1.17 -13.68
N TYR A 74 -22.55 -2.03 -14.52
CA TYR A 74 -22.67 -1.91 -15.98
C TYR A 74 -24.03 -2.38 -16.50
N ALA A 75 -24.53 -3.52 -16.01
CA ALA A 75 -25.82 -4.07 -16.47
C ALA A 75 -27.02 -3.17 -16.15
N THR A 76 -26.92 -2.37 -15.08
CA THR A 76 -27.99 -1.45 -14.64
C THR A 76 -27.67 0.01 -14.94
N GLN A 77 -26.76 0.28 -15.88
CA GLN A 77 -26.42 1.65 -16.27
C GLN A 77 -27.68 2.45 -16.66
N GLY A 78 -27.80 3.66 -16.13
CA GLY A 78 -28.95 4.54 -16.34
C GLY A 78 -30.19 4.20 -15.50
N GLN A 79 -30.18 3.11 -14.74
CA GLN A 79 -31.23 2.78 -13.78
C GLN A 79 -30.92 3.40 -12.40
N PRO A 80 -31.94 3.77 -11.61
CA PRO A 80 -31.74 4.16 -10.23
C PRO A 80 -31.10 3.02 -9.41
N ALA A 81 -30.09 3.35 -8.62
CA ALA A 81 -29.49 2.43 -7.66
C ALA A 81 -29.54 3.04 -6.25
N THR A 82 -29.70 2.17 -5.26
CA THR A 82 -29.71 2.54 -3.84
C THR A 82 -28.33 2.99 -3.37
N ALA A 83 -28.28 3.74 -2.27
CA ALA A 83 -27.01 4.13 -1.63
C ALA A 83 -26.13 2.91 -1.30
N GLN A 84 -26.75 1.84 -0.80
CA GLN A 84 -26.03 0.60 -0.46
C GLN A 84 -25.39 -0.06 -1.69
N GLN A 85 -26.07 -0.07 -2.84
CA GLN A 85 -25.49 -0.61 -4.08
C GLN A 85 -24.27 0.22 -4.52
N TRP A 86 -24.31 1.55 -4.39
CA TRP A 86 -23.16 2.39 -4.70
C TRP A 86 -21.98 2.17 -3.74
N VAL A 87 -22.25 1.95 -2.45
CA VAL A 87 -21.21 1.53 -1.48
C VAL A 87 -20.54 0.23 -1.91
N LEU A 88 -21.31 -0.79 -2.29
CA LEU A 88 -20.77 -2.07 -2.75
C LEU A 88 -19.92 -1.92 -4.02
N ARG A 89 -20.41 -1.16 -5.01
CA ARG A 89 -19.70 -0.89 -6.27
C ARG A 89 -18.37 -0.16 -6.06
N ARG A 90 -18.38 0.85 -5.19
CA ARG A 90 -17.17 1.60 -4.84
C ARG A 90 -16.15 0.72 -4.11
N ASN A 91 -16.60 -0.06 -3.13
CA ASN A 91 -15.73 -0.97 -2.40
C ASN A 91 -15.13 -2.03 -3.33
N ALA A 92 -15.91 -2.54 -4.29
CA ALA A 92 -15.42 -3.45 -5.31
C ALA A 92 -14.34 -2.79 -6.18
N LEU A 93 -14.58 -1.58 -6.71
CA LEU A 93 -13.57 -0.84 -7.49
C LEU A 93 -12.28 -0.60 -6.69
N LYS A 94 -12.41 -0.20 -5.42
CA LYS A 94 -11.27 -0.02 -4.50
C LYS A 94 -10.50 -1.33 -4.32
N THR A 95 -11.18 -2.45 -4.10
CA THR A 95 -10.53 -3.77 -3.97
C THR A 95 -9.79 -4.15 -5.25
N VAL A 96 -10.36 -3.89 -6.43
CA VAL A 96 -9.66 -4.16 -7.70
C VAL A 96 -8.39 -3.33 -7.81
N ALA A 97 -8.46 -2.04 -7.45
CA ALA A 97 -7.30 -1.17 -7.40
C ALA A 97 -6.24 -1.66 -6.40
N HIS A 98 -6.66 -2.10 -5.21
CA HIS A 98 -5.80 -2.70 -4.18
C HIS A 98 -5.00 -3.87 -4.75
N GLU A 99 -5.67 -4.85 -5.34
CA GLU A 99 -4.98 -6.04 -5.88
C GLU A 99 -4.05 -5.70 -7.06
N PHE A 100 -4.45 -4.80 -7.95
CA PHE A 100 -3.55 -4.36 -9.03
C PHE A 100 -2.33 -3.59 -8.50
N SER A 101 -2.48 -2.83 -7.41
CA SER A 101 -1.35 -2.08 -6.84
C SER A 101 -0.31 -2.97 -6.16
N HIS A 102 -0.69 -4.16 -5.69
CA HIS A 102 0.28 -5.18 -5.30
C HIS A 102 1.16 -5.63 -6.45
N LEU A 103 0.70 -5.50 -7.70
CA LEU A 103 1.44 -5.88 -8.91
C LEU A 103 2.07 -4.68 -9.63
N ALA A 104 1.90 -3.45 -9.12
CA ALA A 104 2.62 -2.28 -9.63
C ALA A 104 4.10 -2.38 -9.22
N SER A 105 5.01 -2.10 -10.15
CA SER A 105 6.44 -2.28 -9.90
C SER A 105 7.31 -1.34 -10.76
N PRO A 106 8.56 -1.06 -10.33
CA PRO A 106 9.55 -0.39 -11.16
C PRO A 106 10.03 -1.30 -12.30
N ASP A 107 10.70 -0.69 -13.29
CA ASP A 107 11.26 -1.45 -14.41
C ASP A 107 12.30 -2.48 -13.93
N GLY A 108 12.34 -3.62 -14.61
CA GLY A 108 13.24 -4.73 -14.29
C GLY A 108 12.82 -5.61 -13.10
N TYR A 109 11.83 -5.23 -12.29
CA TYR A 109 11.30 -6.09 -11.23
C TYR A 109 10.52 -7.27 -11.82
N THR A 110 10.74 -8.49 -11.31
CA THR A 110 10.19 -9.73 -11.89
C THR A 110 9.28 -10.50 -10.93
N HIS A 111 8.55 -11.49 -11.45
CA HIS A 111 7.83 -12.47 -10.62
C HIS A 111 8.74 -13.24 -9.66
N GLY A 112 9.99 -13.50 -10.05
CA GLY A 112 10.97 -14.16 -9.19
C GLY A 112 11.29 -13.31 -7.96
N ASP A 113 11.44 -12.00 -8.16
CA ASP A 113 11.68 -11.05 -7.08
C ASP A 113 10.46 -10.93 -6.17
N ARG A 114 9.25 -10.90 -6.76
CA ARG A 114 7.99 -10.93 -5.99
C ARG A 114 7.91 -12.16 -5.11
N LEU A 115 8.14 -13.35 -5.67
CA LEU A 115 8.12 -14.60 -4.92
C LEU A 115 9.17 -14.61 -3.79
N ALA A 116 10.36 -14.06 -4.04
CA ALA A 116 11.38 -13.92 -2.99
C ALA A 116 10.91 -12.97 -1.89
N GLY A 117 10.34 -11.81 -2.25
CA GLY A 117 9.80 -10.84 -1.31
C GLY A 117 8.62 -11.35 -0.49
N MET A 118 7.74 -12.17 -1.08
CA MET A 118 6.62 -12.79 -0.37
C MET A 118 7.04 -13.74 0.75
N LYS A 119 8.27 -14.27 0.69
CA LYS A 119 8.85 -15.14 1.73
C LYS A 119 9.47 -14.37 2.90
N LEU A 120 9.68 -13.06 2.76
CA LEU A 120 10.21 -12.24 3.84
C LEU A 120 9.13 -12.04 4.91
N LYS A 121 9.51 -12.27 6.17
CA LYS A 121 8.63 -12.07 7.32
C LYS A 121 8.64 -10.59 7.70
N GLY A 122 7.52 -10.10 8.22
CA GLY A 122 7.41 -8.74 8.76
C GLY A 122 7.15 -7.64 7.73
N THR A 123 7.24 -7.91 6.43
CA THR A 123 6.98 -6.90 5.38
C THR A 123 5.49 -6.75 5.04
N ARG A 124 4.66 -7.73 5.41
CA ARG A 124 3.22 -7.75 5.08
C ARG A 124 2.46 -6.55 5.69
N PRO A 125 2.65 -6.17 6.97
CA PRO A 125 1.96 -5.01 7.53
C PRO A 125 2.22 -3.71 6.76
N LEU A 126 3.47 -3.45 6.36
CA LEU A 126 3.82 -2.28 5.56
C LEU A 126 3.16 -2.33 4.18
N GLU A 127 3.30 -3.46 3.47
CA GLU A 127 2.73 -3.63 2.14
C GLU A 127 1.21 -3.47 2.13
N GLU A 128 0.49 -4.25 2.94
CA GLU A 128 -0.97 -4.20 2.96
C GLU A 128 -1.50 -2.87 3.51
N GLY A 129 -0.82 -2.29 4.51
CA GLY A 129 -1.15 -0.98 5.06
C GLY A 129 -1.05 0.12 4.02
N VAL A 130 0.06 0.19 3.28
CA VAL A 130 0.28 1.17 2.20
C VAL A 130 -0.67 0.94 1.04
N THR A 131 -0.82 -0.30 0.57
CA THR A 131 -1.70 -0.65 -0.56
C THR A 131 -3.16 -0.31 -0.26
N GLU A 132 -3.64 -0.59 0.96
CA GLU A 132 -4.99 -0.25 1.39
C GLU A 132 -5.16 1.28 1.58
N ALA A 133 -4.20 1.95 2.21
CA ALA A 133 -4.25 3.41 2.38
C ALA A 133 -4.24 4.13 1.02
N TRP A 134 -3.34 3.74 0.11
CA TRP A 134 -3.22 4.30 -1.23
C TRP A 134 -4.50 4.05 -2.04
N SER A 135 -5.01 2.82 -2.08
CA SER A 135 -6.22 2.50 -2.87
C SER A 135 -7.45 3.27 -2.38
N GLN A 136 -7.57 3.53 -1.07
CA GLN A 136 -8.61 4.41 -0.52
C GLN A 136 -8.45 5.87 -0.96
N ALA A 137 -7.22 6.39 -1.05
CA ALA A 137 -6.98 7.76 -1.52
C ALA A 137 -7.15 7.90 -3.05
N ALA A 138 -6.81 6.86 -3.81
CA ALA A 138 -6.79 6.89 -5.26
C ALA A 138 -8.15 6.59 -5.92
N VAL A 139 -9.08 5.92 -5.23
CA VAL A 139 -10.32 5.38 -5.86
C VAL A 139 -11.17 6.44 -6.58
N ASP A 140 -11.18 7.70 -6.14
CA ASP A 140 -11.89 8.78 -6.84
C ASP A 140 -11.25 9.13 -8.18
N ARG A 141 -9.91 9.29 -8.19
CA ARG A 141 -9.15 9.55 -9.41
C ARG A 141 -9.20 8.36 -10.37
N LEU A 142 -9.17 7.15 -9.82
CA LEU A 142 -9.35 5.93 -10.59
C LEU A 142 -10.74 5.86 -11.22
N ALA A 143 -11.80 6.17 -10.47
CA ALA A 143 -13.16 6.21 -11.01
C ALA A 143 -13.26 7.16 -12.21
N ASP A 144 -12.66 8.35 -12.12
CA ASP A 144 -12.64 9.33 -13.22
C ASP A 144 -11.93 8.82 -14.48
N ARG A 145 -10.90 7.96 -14.32
CA ARG A 145 -10.16 7.39 -15.45
C ARG A 145 -10.83 6.18 -16.07
N VAL A 146 -11.47 5.34 -15.27
CA VAL A 146 -11.85 3.97 -15.70
C VAL A 146 -13.36 3.78 -15.89
N LEU A 147 -14.19 4.70 -15.41
CA LEU A 147 -15.64 4.59 -15.51
C LEU A 147 -16.20 5.63 -16.49
N PRO A 148 -17.39 5.38 -17.08
CA PRO A 148 -18.16 6.42 -17.74
C PRO A 148 -18.42 7.61 -16.78
N PRO A 149 -18.41 8.88 -17.26
CA PRO A 149 -18.50 10.06 -16.40
C PRO A 149 -19.64 10.02 -15.39
N ASP A 150 -20.85 9.64 -15.82
CA ASP A 150 -22.02 9.57 -14.94
C ASP A 150 -21.86 8.53 -13.81
N MET A 151 -21.20 7.40 -14.08
CA MET A 151 -20.90 6.40 -13.06
C MET A 151 -19.79 6.86 -12.12
N ALA A 152 -18.76 7.52 -12.65
CA ALA A 152 -17.67 8.06 -11.84
C ALA A 152 -18.20 9.04 -10.79
N GLU A 153 -19.06 9.98 -11.19
CA GLU A 153 -19.72 10.92 -10.26
C GLU A 153 -20.55 10.20 -9.19
N GLN A 154 -21.30 9.15 -9.57
CA GLN A 154 -22.10 8.36 -8.62
C GLN A 154 -21.23 7.59 -7.62
N VAL A 155 -20.10 7.03 -8.06
CA VAL A 155 -19.13 6.36 -7.20
C VAL A 155 -18.48 7.35 -6.23
N LYS A 156 -18.06 8.53 -6.70
CA LYS A 156 -17.45 9.59 -5.86
C LYS A 156 -18.43 10.21 -4.86
N ALA A 157 -19.71 10.27 -5.19
CA ALA A 157 -20.74 10.79 -4.30
C ALA A 157 -20.92 9.96 -3.01
N VAL A 158 -20.41 8.73 -2.97
CA VAL A 158 -20.50 7.86 -1.80
C VAL A 158 -19.51 8.27 -0.71
N ARG A 159 -19.98 9.15 0.19
CA ARG A 159 -19.20 9.65 1.35
C ARG A 159 -18.89 8.56 2.38
N GLU A 160 -19.81 7.62 2.58
CA GLU A 160 -19.75 6.59 3.66
C GLU A 160 -18.99 5.32 3.27
N ALA A 161 -18.55 5.20 2.01
CA ALA A 161 -17.77 4.06 1.54
C ALA A 161 -16.28 4.13 1.91
N ARG A 162 -15.94 4.78 3.04
CA ARG A 162 -14.85 4.28 3.88
C ARG A 162 -15.21 2.92 4.52
N GLY A 163 -16.40 2.39 4.27
CA GLY A 163 -16.57 1.13 3.51
C GLY A 163 -15.81 -0.13 3.97
N GLY A 164 -15.55 -0.27 5.27
CA GLY A 164 -14.89 -1.44 5.85
C GLY A 164 -13.38 -1.41 5.64
N HIS A 165 -12.66 -0.90 6.65
CA HIS A 165 -11.21 -1.01 6.74
C HIS A 165 -10.85 -2.50 6.76
N SER A 166 -10.30 -3.03 5.67
CA SER A 166 -9.87 -4.44 5.59
C SER A 166 -8.71 -4.72 6.56
N TYR A 167 -7.94 -3.68 6.89
CA TYR A 167 -6.75 -3.75 7.73
C TYR A 167 -6.75 -2.66 8.81
N PRO A 168 -7.64 -2.72 9.81
CA PRO A 168 -7.77 -1.67 10.83
C PRO A 168 -6.52 -1.52 11.71
N GLY A 169 -5.63 -2.52 11.72
CA GLY A 169 -4.35 -2.47 12.44
C GLY A 169 -3.18 -1.91 11.63
N TRP A 170 -3.30 -1.78 10.30
CA TRP A 170 -2.17 -1.40 9.43
C TRP A 170 -2.45 -0.18 8.55
N GLU A 171 -3.65 -0.04 7.98
CA GLU A 171 -3.99 1.13 7.14
C GLU A 171 -3.91 2.45 7.92
N PRO A 172 -4.46 2.57 9.15
CA PRO A 172 -4.32 3.81 9.91
C PRO A 172 -2.87 4.16 10.23
N ALA A 173 -2.03 3.16 10.54
CA ALA A 173 -0.60 3.35 10.74
C ALA A 173 0.08 3.87 9.46
N ALA A 174 -0.19 3.24 8.32
CA ALA A 174 0.40 3.64 7.04
C ALA A 174 0.02 5.07 6.65
N ARG A 175 -1.23 5.47 6.88
CA ARG A 175 -1.67 6.85 6.61
C ARG A 175 -1.02 7.87 7.53
N ALA A 176 -1.03 7.62 8.84
CA ALA A 176 -0.40 8.52 9.80
C ALA A 176 1.12 8.63 9.57
N PHE A 177 1.78 7.52 9.27
CA PHE A 177 3.18 7.48 8.88
C PHE A 177 3.44 8.33 7.62
N ALA A 178 2.64 8.16 6.57
CA ALA A 178 2.81 8.90 5.33
C ALA A 178 2.56 10.40 5.49
N ASP A 179 1.58 10.80 6.30
CA ASP A 179 1.30 12.20 6.62
C ASP A 179 2.50 12.84 7.35
N GLU A 180 3.10 12.15 8.32
CA GLU A 180 4.27 12.64 9.06
C GLU A 180 5.54 12.70 8.19
N VAL A 181 5.84 11.65 7.43
CA VAL A 181 6.95 11.66 6.45
C VAL A 181 6.76 12.75 5.40
N GLY A 182 5.51 12.99 4.99
CA GLY A 182 5.18 14.07 4.06
C GLY A 182 5.49 15.45 4.66
N ALA A 183 5.10 15.67 5.91
CA ALA A 183 5.41 16.91 6.63
C ALA A 183 6.92 17.16 6.72
N ASP A 184 7.71 16.13 7.07
CA ASP A 184 9.17 16.21 7.14
C ASP A 184 9.81 16.44 5.76
N ALA A 185 9.29 15.78 4.72
CA ALA A 185 9.83 15.86 3.37
C ALA A 185 9.29 17.04 2.52
N GLY A 186 8.35 17.83 3.06
CA GLY A 186 7.72 18.94 2.34
C GLY A 186 6.80 18.51 1.18
N VAL A 187 6.15 17.35 1.30
CA VAL A 187 5.17 16.81 0.33
C VAL A 187 3.89 16.34 1.03
N GLU A 188 2.80 16.17 0.30
CA GLU A 188 1.54 15.66 0.88
C GLU A 188 1.64 14.16 1.21
N GLY A 189 0.96 13.69 2.26
CA GLY A 189 0.97 12.27 2.64
C GLY A 189 0.45 11.34 1.54
N ASP A 190 -0.50 11.78 0.72
CA ASP A 190 -0.98 11.03 -0.46
C ASP A 190 0.10 10.87 -1.55
N GLU A 191 1.04 11.82 -1.67
CA GLU A 191 2.21 11.70 -2.56
C GLU A 191 3.20 10.67 -2.00
N VAL A 192 3.43 10.67 -0.69
CA VAL A 192 4.25 9.63 -0.02
C VAL A 192 3.67 8.25 -0.26
N LEU A 193 2.36 8.06 -0.03
CA LEU A 193 1.65 6.80 -0.31
C LEU A 193 1.79 6.39 -1.78
N SER A 194 1.72 7.34 -2.72
CA SER A 194 1.84 7.06 -4.15
C SER A 194 3.24 6.56 -4.52
N ARG A 195 4.29 7.18 -3.97
CA ARG A 195 5.68 6.72 -4.14
C ARG A 195 5.91 5.35 -3.54
N MET A 196 5.37 5.08 -2.36
CA MET A 196 5.46 3.75 -1.75
C MET A 196 4.59 2.70 -2.47
N ALA A 197 3.49 3.10 -3.10
CA ALA A 197 2.62 2.20 -3.87
C ALA A 197 3.27 1.73 -5.18
N LYS A 198 4.16 2.54 -5.78
CA LYS A 198 5.00 2.14 -6.92
C LYS A 198 5.92 0.97 -6.60
N GLU A 199 6.44 0.95 -5.37
CA GLU A 199 7.49 0.03 -4.98
C GLU A 199 6.94 -1.37 -4.64
N PRO A 200 7.66 -2.44 -4.98
CA PRO A 200 7.33 -3.77 -4.51
C PRO A 200 7.48 -3.88 -2.99
N ARG A 201 6.85 -4.91 -2.40
CA ARG A 201 6.88 -5.25 -0.97
C ARG A 201 8.22 -5.01 -0.27
N THR A 202 9.33 -5.33 -0.93
CA THR A 202 10.68 -5.32 -0.36
C THR A 202 11.37 -3.95 -0.37
N THR A 203 10.85 -2.97 -1.11
CA THR A 203 11.46 -1.64 -1.25
C THR A 203 10.50 -0.50 -0.88
N LYS A 204 9.28 -0.80 -0.41
CA LYS A 204 8.34 0.23 0.07
C LYS A 204 8.92 1.12 1.17
N ALA A 205 9.61 0.52 2.16
CA ALA A 205 10.29 1.28 3.21
C ALA A 205 11.42 2.16 2.64
N ARG A 206 12.10 1.67 1.60
CA ARG A 206 13.15 2.41 0.92
C ARG A 206 12.62 3.68 0.25
N ALA A 207 11.48 3.66 -0.41
CA ALA A 207 10.90 4.88 -1.00
C ALA A 207 10.64 5.98 0.05
N ALA A 208 10.19 5.63 1.25
CA ALA A 208 10.02 6.59 2.34
C ALA A 208 11.36 7.05 2.93
N ALA A 209 12.33 6.14 3.06
CA ALA A 209 13.69 6.48 3.48
C ALA A 209 14.38 7.44 2.50
N ASP A 210 14.15 7.27 1.20
CA ASP A 210 14.70 8.15 0.17
C ASP A 210 14.16 9.58 0.29
N LEU A 211 12.85 9.73 0.55
CA LEU A 211 12.23 11.03 0.82
C LEU A 211 12.85 11.73 2.03
N LEU A 212 12.95 11.02 3.15
CA LEU A 212 13.51 11.57 4.39
C LEU A 212 14.99 11.95 4.24
N TYR A 213 15.77 11.11 3.55
CA TYR A 213 17.16 11.40 3.27
C TYR A 213 17.29 12.64 2.37
N ASP A 214 16.55 12.69 1.25
CA ASP A 214 16.67 13.77 0.27
C ASP A 214 16.19 15.13 0.81
N ALA A 215 15.28 15.13 1.79
CA ALA A 215 14.77 16.34 2.43
C ALA A 215 15.62 16.86 3.61
N SER A 216 16.65 16.10 4.01
CA SER A 216 17.53 16.42 5.14
C SER A 216 18.84 17.11 4.70
N ASP A 217 19.75 17.39 5.64
CA ASP A 217 21.11 17.85 5.31
C ASP A 217 22.01 16.69 4.82
N LEU A 218 21.55 15.43 4.92
CA LEU A 218 22.38 14.25 4.63
C LEU A 218 23.00 14.20 3.22
N PRO A 219 22.34 14.62 2.13
CA PRO A 219 22.95 14.63 0.80
C PRO A 219 24.21 15.50 0.72
N GLU A 220 24.34 16.52 1.57
CA GLU A 220 25.53 17.38 1.64
C GLU A 220 26.58 16.88 2.64
N LEU A 221 26.15 16.10 3.65
CA LEU A 221 27.00 15.65 4.75
C LEU A 221 27.61 14.26 4.54
N VAL A 222 26.90 13.33 3.92
CA VAL A 222 27.28 11.92 3.83
C VAL A 222 28.16 11.69 2.60
N PRO A 223 29.35 11.06 2.72
CA PRO A 223 30.13 10.66 1.56
C PRO A 223 29.36 9.72 0.63
N ALA A 224 29.57 9.85 -0.68
CA ALA A 224 28.84 9.10 -1.71
C ALA A 224 28.84 7.58 -1.47
N GLU A 225 29.94 7.02 -0.97
CA GLU A 225 30.09 5.59 -0.67
C GLU A 225 29.32 5.12 0.58
N GLN A 226 28.77 6.05 1.38
CA GLN A 226 28.02 5.76 2.61
C GLN A 226 26.53 6.11 2.51
N GLU A 227 26.08 6.80 1.45
CA GLU A 227 24.68 7.19 1.27
C GLU A 227 23.73 6.00 1.35
N GLU A 228 24.08 4.92 0.64
CA GLU A 228 23.28 3.70 0.59
C GLU A 228 23.12 3.05 1.97
N ALA A 229 24.18 3.07 2.79
CA ALA A 229 24.14 2.51 4.13
C ALA A 229 23.21 3.31 5.05
N VAL A 230 23.22 4.65 4.95
CA VAL A 230 22.32 5.51 5.74
C VAL A 230 20.87 5.32 5.32
N ARG A 231 20.59 5.29 4.01
CA ARG A 231 19.23 5.03 3.51
C ARG A 231 18.72 3.63 3.91
N GLN A 232 19.60 2.62 3.94
CA GLN A 232 19.26 1.30 4.49
C GLN A 232 19.00 1.32 6.00
N GLU A 233 19.72 2.12 6.78
CA GLU A 233 19.50 2.30 8.23
C GLU A 233 18.09 2.87 8.50
N ILE A 234 17.69 3.89 7.73
CA ILE A 234 16.35 4.51 7.80
C ILE A 234 15.27 3.49 7.38
N ALA A 235 15.44 2.84 6.22
CA ALA A 235 14.49 1.86 5.71
C ALA A 235 14.30 0.66 6.66
N GLY A 236 15.39 0.15 7.24
CA GLY A 236 15.34 -0.94 8.21
C GLY A 236 14.58 -0.57 9.50
N THR A 237 14.64 0.69 9.91
CA THR A 237 13.87 1.21 11.05
C THR A 237 12.37 1.23 10.74
N ILE A 238 12.00 1.68 9.53
CA ILE A 238 10.61 1.68 9.04
C ILE A 238 10.07 0.24 8.97
N ASP A 239 10.79 -0.66 8.30
CA ASP A 239 10.38 -2.08 8.15
C ASP A 239 10.17 -2.75 9.51
N LYS A 240 11.10 -2.54 10.45
CA LYS A 240 10.99 -3.08 11.81
C LYS A 240 9.75 -2.54 12.52
N GLY A 241 9.52 -1.23 12.44
CA GLY A 241 8.37 -0.58 13.06
C GLY A 241 7.03 -1.14 12.55
N PHE A 242 6.89 -1.34 11.24
CA PHE A 242 5.69 -1.93 10.67
C PHE A 242 5.56 -3.42 10.99
N ALA A 243 6.66 -4.19 11.02
CA ALA A 243 6.63 -5.59 11.42
C ALA A 243 6.06 -5.78 12.84
N ASP A 244 6.32 -4.84 13.74
CA ASP A 244 5.81 -4.85 15.12
C ASP A 244 4.29 -4.58 15.22
N LEU A 245 3.63 -4.16 14.12
CA LEU A 245 2.17 -3.97 14.06
C LEU A 245 1.38 -5.27 13.82
N GLN A 246 2.05 -6.39 13.52
CA GLN A 246 1.40 -7.67 13.22
C GLN A 246 0.30 -8.06 14.23
N PRO A 247 0.44 -7.87 15.56
CA PRO A 247 -0.57 -8.25 16.55
C PRO A 247 -1.88 -7.45 16.49
N LEU A 248 -1.91 -6.28 15.83
CA LEU A 248 -3.08 -5.40 15.80
C LEU A 248 -4.16 -5.84 14.81
N ASN A 249 -3.84 -6.75 13.87
CA ASN A 249 -4.76 -7.14 12.80
C ASN A 249 -6.00 -7.93 13.30
N ASP A 250 -5.92 -8.55 14.48
CA ASP A 250 -6.97 -9.44 14.98
C ASP A 250 -8.17 -8.71 15.61
N LYS A 251 -8.16 -7.37 15.66
CA LYS A 251 -9.17 -6.58 16.38
C LYS A 251 -9.75 -5.47 15.51
N PHE A 252 -11.02 -5.62 15.10
CA PHE A 252 -11.76 -4.60 14.36
C PHE A 252 -12.48 -3.63 15.31
N THR A 253 -11.71 -2.80 16.05
CA THR A 253 -12.27 -1.80 16.97
C THR A 253 -11.80 -0.39 16.65
N ALA A 254 -12.57 0.63 17.04
CA ALA A 254 -12.14 2.02 16.93
C ALA A 254 -10.85 2.30 17.72
N THR A 255 -10.68 1.65 18.88
CA THR A 255 -9.46 1.70 19.69
C THR A 255 -8.26 1.17 18.92
N THR A 256 -8.39 0.04 18.23
CA THR A 256 -7.31 -0.54 17.41
C THR A 256 -6.87 0.42 16.31
N ARG A 257 -7.79 1.14 15.68
CA ARG A 257 -7.43 2.12 14.64
C ARG A 257 -6.67 3.32 15.19
N ALA A 258 -7.10 3.84 16.34
CA ALA A 258 -6.41 4.94 17.00
C ALA A 258 -5.00 4.52 17.44
N GLU A 259 -4.87 3.35 18.06
CA GLU A 259 -3.58 2.77 18.43
C GLU A 259 -2.69 2.53 17.20
N SER A 260 -3.25 1.99 16.11
CA SER A 260 -2.53 1.79 14.85
C SER A 260 -1.99 3.11 14.30
N ALA A 261 -2.80 4.17 14.25
CA ALA A 261 -2.37 5.49 13.80
C ALA A 261 -1.25 6.06 14.69
N GLU A 262 -1.37 5.98 16.02
CA GLU A 262 -0.33 6.42 16.96
C GLU A 262 0.98 5.66 16.75
N ARG A 263 0.92 4.35 16.49
CA ARG A 263 2.11 3.57 16.14
C ARG A 263 2.70 4.02 14.81
N GLY A 264 1.89 4.34 13.82
CA GLY A 264 2.34 4.92 12.55
C GLY A 264 3.18 6.19 12.74
N LEU A 265 2.71 7.11 13.59
CA LEU A 265 3.45 8.32 13.97
C LEU A 265 4.79 7.98 14.63
N GLY A 266 4.79 7.04 15.60
CA GLY A 266 6.02 6.62 16.26
C GLY A 266 7.04 5.95 15.32
N ILE A 267 6.58 5.28 14.25
CA ILE A 267 7.46 4.72 13.22
C ILE A 267 8.12 5.85 12.42
N ALA A 268 7.35 6.89 12.04
CA ALA A 268 7.89 8.05 11.33
C ALA A 268 8.90 8.81 12.20
N GLU A 269 8.55 9.10 13.46
CA GLU A 269 9.45 9.75 14.42
C GLU A 269 10.77 8.97 14.59
N SER A 270 10.69 7.64 14.70
CA SER A 270 11.88 6.78 14.80
C SER A 270 12.75 6.83 13.54
N ALA A 271 12.16 6.95 12.35
CA ALA A 271 12.90 7.11 11.11
C ALA A 271 13.59 8.49 11.05
N SER A 272 12.90 9.55 11.46
CA SER A 272 13.46 10.91 11.55
C SER A 272 14.56 11.02 12.63
N ASP A 273 14.48 10.24 13.72
CA ASP A 273 15.59 10.08 14.69
C ASP A 273 16.86 9.53 14.03
N VAL A 274 16.73 8.54 13.16
CA VAL A 274 17.87 7.97 12.42
C VAL A 274 18.49 9.02 11.50
N VAL A 275 17.67 9.81 10.81
CA VAL A 275 18.15 10.93 9.97
C VAL A 275 18.96 11.92 10.81
N ARG A 276 18.39 12.41 11.92
CA ARG A 276 19.06 13.37 12.81
C ARG A 276 20.36 12.83 13.39
N ALA A 277 20.36 11.57 13.84
CA ALA A 277 21.56 10.92 14.36
C ALA A 277 22.65 10.77 13.30
N ALA A 278 22.28 10.49 12.05
CA ALA A 278 23.22 10.47 10.93
C ALA A 278 23.76 11.88 10.64
N GLU A 279 22.93 12.92 10.62
CA GLU A 279 23.41 14.30 10.42
C GLU A 279 24.41 14.72 11.49
N GLU A 280 24.12 14.45 12.78
CA GLU A 280 25.05 14.73 13.88
C GLU A 280 26.38 13.99 13.71
N ARG A 281 26.32 12.70 13.32
CA ARG A 281 27.48 11.84 13.07
C ARG A 281 28.39 12.42 11.98
N TYR A 282 27.83 12.84 10.85
CA TYR A 282 28.62 13.32 9.71
C TYR A 282 29.03 14.79 9.82
N ARG A 283 28.22 15.65 10.49
CA ARG A 283 28.57 17.05 10.77
C ARG A 283 29.79 17.16 11.72
N GLY A 284 29.95 16.19 12.63
CA GLY A 284 31.07 16.11 13.57
C GLY A 284 32.33 15.39 13.06
N ALA A 285 32.31 14.80 11.86
CA ALA A 285 33.39 13.97 11.33
C ALA A 285 34.56 14.66 10.56
N PRO A 286 34.59 15.97 10.25
CA PRO A 286 35.52 16.49 9.23
C PRO A 286 37.03 16.43 9.60
N GLU A 287 37.40 16.13 10.85
CA GLU A 287 38.81 16.10 11.27
C GLU A 287 39.40 14.68 11.48
N GLN A 288 38.59 13.64 11.65
CA GLN A 288 39.11 12.30 12.00
C GLN A 288 39.41 11.42 10.78
N GLN A 289 38.67 11.57 9.67
CA GLN A 289 38.91 10.76 8.47
C GLN A 289 40.19 11.16 7.72
N VAL A 290 40.52 12.47 7.69
CA VAL A 290 41.79 12.95 7.10
C VAL A 290 42.99 12.35 7.84
N GLN A 291 42.92 12.20 9.16
CA GLN A 291 44.01 11.60 9.94
C GLN A 291 44.11 10.09 9.78
N GLN A 292 43.02 9.37 9.47
CA GLN A 292 43.07 7.92 9.21
C GLN A 292 43.67 7.59 7.84
N GLU A 293 43.41 8.39 6.81
CA GLU A 293 44.09 8.22 5.52
C GLU A 293 45.58 8.62 5.59
N GLU A 294 45.91 9.69 6.34
CA GLU A 294 47.30 10.14 6.49
C GLU A 294 48.15 9.19 7.35
N THR A 295 47.54 8.44 8.29
CA THR A 295 48.26 7.40 9.05
C THR A 295 48.45 6.09 8.28
N LEU A 296 47.66 5.81 7.25
CA LEU A 296 47.86 4.64 6.38
C LEU A 296 48.94 4.87 5.30
N ASP A 297 49.25 6.13 4.94
CA ASP A 297 50.26 6.44 3.92
C ASP A 297 51.69 6.64 4.49
N LEU A 298 51.84 6.99 5.76
CA LEU A 298 53.18 7.21 6.37
C LEU A 298 53.85 5.93 6.92
N GLY A 299 53.14 4.81 6.97
CA GLY A 299 53.66 3.52 7.47
C GLY A 299 54.07 2.51 6.38
N ALA A 300 53.65 2.73 5.13
CA ALA A 300 53.92 1.82 4.02
C ALA A 300 55.23 2.18 3.28
N LEU A 301 56.33 2.38 4.02
CA LEU A 301 57.62 2.09 3.41
C LEU A 301 57.62 0.59 3.08
N PRO A 302 57.84 0.19 1.81
CA PRO A 302 57.94 -1.23 1.49
C PRO A 302 59.02 -1.85 2.40
N PRO A 303 58.75 -3.00 3.03
CA PRO A 303 59.79 -3.71 3.76
C PRO A 303 61.00 -3.87 2.80
N PRO A 304 62.23 -3.63 3.27
CA PRO A 304 63.41 -3.64 2.42
C PRO A 304 63.45 -4.93 1.60
N ASN A 305 63.55 -4.76 0.29
CA ASN A 305 63.49 -5.83 -0.69
C ASN A 305 64.55 -6.90 -0.35
N PRO A 306 64.18 -8.16 -0.06
CA PRO A 306 65.15 -9.21 0.23
C PRO A 306 66.06 -9.54 -0.98
N ALA A 307 65.79 -8.98 -2.16
CA ALA A 307 66.61 -9.10 -3.37
C ALA A 307 67.96 -8.34 -3.33
N ASP A 308 68.23 -7.50 -2.34
CA ASP A 308 69.55 -6.86 -2.15
C ASP A 308 70.61 -7.79 -1.50
N ARG A 309 70.33 -9.09 -1.39
CA ARG A 309 71.33 -10.12 -1.03
C ARG A 309 71.97 -10.73 -2.27
N ILE A 310 73.16 -10.22 -2.61
CA ILE A 310 74.15 -10.81 -3.54
C ILE A 310 74.55 -12.24 -3.08
N PRO A 311 74.89 -13.17 -4.00
CA PRO A 311 74.24 -14.49 -4.09
C PRO A 311 75.11 -15.66 -3.62
N THR A 312 74.48 -16.82 -3.38
CA THR A 312 75.18 -18.11 -3.51
C THR A 312 74.47 -19.01 -4.52
N ARG A 313 75.22 -19.22 -5.60
CA ARG A 313 75.09 -20.14 -6.73
C ARG A 313 74.77 -21.58 -6.30
N GLU A 314 73.80 -22.22 -6.96
CA GLU A 314 73.93 -23.53 -7.65
C GLU A 314 72.65 -23.92 -8.42
N GLU A 315 72.85 -24.22 -9.71
CA GLU A 315 71.90 -24.78 -10.69
C GLU A 315 71.76 -26.33 -10.50
N PRO A 316 71.06 -27.08 -11.40
CA PRO A 316 69.72 -26.96 -11.97
C PRO A 316 68.93 -28.28 -11.74
N THR A 317 67.72 -28.46 -12.34
CA THR A 317 67.36 -29.61 -13.22
C THR A 317 65.82 -29.77 -13.44
N GLN A 318 65.44 -29.74 -14.73
CA GLN A 318 64.33 -30.42 -15.46
C GLN A 318 62.86 -29.99 -15.20
N GLN A 319 62.21 -29.37 -16.20
CA GLN A 319 61.48 -29.98 -17.34
C GLN A 319 60.16 -30.65 -16.93
N SER A 320 59.03 -30.00 -17.25
CA SER A 320 57.97 -30.68 -18.02
C SER A 320 57.03 -29.66 -18.67
N THR A 321 56.75 -29.96 -19.93
CA THR A 321 56.00 -29.26 -20.98
C THR A 321 54.48 -29.37 -20.88
N ALA A 322 53.81 -28.34 -21.43
CA ALA A 322 52.51 -28.33 -22.15
C ALA A 322 51.25 -28.74 -21.34
N GLU A 323 50.04 -28.22 -21.52
CA GLU A 323 49.33 -27.76 -22.72
C GLU A 323 48.29 -26.66 -22.35
N GLN A 324 48.18 -25.64 -23.20
CA GLN A 324 46.91 -24.92 -23.49
C GLN A 324 46.15 -25.79 -24.52
N PRO A 325 44.79 -25.79 -24.61
CA PRO A 325 43.99 -24.56 -24.74
C PRO A 325 42.54 -24.62 -24.19
N GLY A 326 41.84 -23.48 -24.18
CA GLY A 326 40.38 -23.47 -24.06
C GLY A 326 39.77 -22.11 -23.71
N GLU A 327 39.48 -21.31 -24.74
CA GLU A 327 38.59 -20.16 -24.66
C GLU A 327 37.23 -20.55 -24.04
N GLN A 328 36.94 -20.04 -22.84
CA GLN A 328 35.60 -20.08 -22.28
C GLN A 328 34.78 -18.92 -22.83
N ARG A 329 34.01 -19.21 -23.89
CA ARG A 329 32.88 -18.38 -24.33
C ARG A 329 31.85 -18.33 -23.20
N ALA A 330 31.47 -17.12 -22.80
CA ALA A 330 30.33 -16.87 -21.94
C ALA A 330 29.06 -17.49 -22.54
N VAL A 331 28.40 -18.36 -21.78
CA VAL A 331 27.11 -18.96 -22.13
C VAL A 331 26.03 -18.02 -21.62
N ASP A 332 25.19 -17.55 -22.55
CA ASP A 332 23.97 -16.79 -22.29
C ASP A 332 22.96 -17.66 -21.49
N PRO A 333 22.49 -17.23 -20.31
CA PRO A 333 21.55 -17.99 -19.49
C PRO A 333 20.12 -18.09 -20.07
N ARG A 334 19.82 -17.56 -21.26
CA ARG A 334 18.44 -17.52 -21.82
C ARG A 334 17.99 -18.75 -22.64
N VAL A 335 18.78 -19.83 -22.75
CA VAL A 335 18.43 -20.97 -23.63
C VAL A 335 18.15 -22.30 -22.89
N ALA A 336 18.22 -22.33 -21.55
CA ALA A 336 18.09 -23.59 -20.80
C ALA A 336 16.65 -24.10 -20.53
N TYR A 337 15.60 -23.45 -21.03
CA TYR A 337 14.20 -23.84 -20.73
C TYR A 337 13.36 -24.32 -21.92
N ALA A 338 13.94 -24.51 -23.11
CA ALA A 338 13.18 -24.84 -24.32
C ALA A 338 13.28 -26.30 -24.81
N GLN A 339 13.85 -27.24 -24.05
CA GLN A 339 14.06 -28.63 -24.53
C GLN A 339 13.48 -29.73 -23.63
N GLN A 340 12.32 -29.48 -23.01
CA GLN A 340 11.57 -30.51 -22.28
C GLN A 340 10.11 -30.66 -22.74
N ARG A 341 9.83 -30.59 -24.05
CA ARG A 341 8.50 -30.99 -24.58
C ARG A 341 8.56 -31.53 -26.01
N GLU A 342 8.87 -32.82 -26.14
CA GLU A 342 8.32 -33.75 -27.14
C GLU A 342 8.25 -35.12 -26.41
N ALA A 343 7.19 -35.93 -26.40
CA ALA A 343 6.29 -36.35 -27.47
C ALA A 343 4.92 -36.87 -26.91
N PRO A 344 3.92 -37.17 -27.76
CA PRO A 344 2.52 -37.34 -27.39
C PRO A 344 2.13 -38.80 -27.12
N GLN A 345 1.06 -39.00 -26.33
CA GLN A 345 0.29 -40.24 -26.34
C GLN A 345 -1.15 -39.94 -26.78
N ALA A 346 -1.58 -40.66 -27.81
CA ALA A 346 -2.91 -40.66 -28.38
C ALA A 346 -3.70 -41.87 -27.86
N VAL A 347 -4.86 -41.63 -27.24
CA VAL A 347 -6.09 -42.45 -27.18
C VAL A 347 -7.11 -41.56 -26.43
N GLU A 348 -8.41 -41.46 -26.68
CA GLU A 348 -9.39 -42.24 -27.44
C GLU A 348 -10.63 -41.34 -27.64
N GLU A 349 -11.34 -41.47 -28.75
CA GLU A 349 -12.55 -40.72 -29.08
C GLU A 349 -13.69 -40.94 -28.06
N ALA A 350 -14.27 -39.86 -27.56
CA ALA A 350 -15.62 -39.86 -26.99
C ALA A 350 -16.45 -38.74 -27.62
N GLN A 351 -17.65 -39.11 -28.09
CA GLN A 351 -18.57 -38.30 -28.87
C GLN A 351 -19.12 -37.07 -28.11
N PRO A 352 -19.55 -36.01 -28.83
CA PRO A 352 -20.07 -34.80 -28.20
C PRO A 352 -21.51 -35.00 -27.70
N VAL A 353 -21.77 -34.67 -26.44
CA VAL A 353 -23.12 -34.47 -25.90
C VAL A 353 -23.41 -32.96 -25.85
N ASP A 354 -24.50 -32.58 -26.49
CA ASP A 354 -25.05 -31.23 -26.65
C ASP A 354 -25.49 -30.62 -25.29
N PRO A 355 -24.96 -29.46 -24.84
CA PRO A 355 -25.41 -28.79 -23.63
C PRO A 355 -26.43 -27.70 -23.97
N ARG A 356 -27.61 -28.10 -24.43
CA ARG A 356 -28.80 -27.26 -24.40
C ARG A 356 -29.95 -28.05 -23.76
N VAL A 357 -30.59 -27.40 -22.79
CA VAL A 357 -31.77 -27.85 -22.01
C VAL A 357 -31.43 -28.61 -20.72
N ALA A 358 -31.40 -27.90 -19.58
CA ALA A 358 -32.17 -28.27 -18.38
C ALA A 358 -31.80 -27.37 -17.17
N TYR A 359 -32.52 -26.27 -16.96
CA TYR A 359 -32.80 -25.76 -15.60
C TYR A 359 -34.18 -25.10 -15.60
N ALA A 360 -35.21 -25.93 -15.59
CA ALA A 360 -36.55 -25.55 -15.18
C ALA A 360 -37.21 -26.78 -14.56
N GLN A 361 -37.91 -26.55 -13.45
CA GLN A 361 -38.75 -27.49 -12.69
C GLN A 361 -38.02 -28.38 -11.67
N GLN A 362 -38.00 -27.92 -10.42
CA GLN A 362 -38.40 -28.78 -9.31
C GLN A 362 -38.95 -27.97 -8.14
N SER A 363 -40.25 -27.71 -8.22
CA SER A 363 -41.13 -27.47 -7.08
C SER A 363 -42.04 -28.69 -6.94
N GLY A 364 -42.07 -29.33 -5.76
CA GLY A 364 -43.12 -30.29 -5.42
C GLY A 364 -42.74 -31.49 -4.54
N ALA A 365 -42.90 -31.29 -3.23
CA ALA A 365 -43.50 -32.21 -2.24
C ALA A 365 -42.82 -33.55 -1.85
N ALA A 366 -42.40 -33.63 -0.58
CA ALA A 366 -42.62 -34.80 0.29
C ALA A 366 -42.53 -34.44 1.80
N SER A 367 -43.71 -34.42 2.44
CA SER A 367 -44.09 -35.01 3.74
C SER A 367 -43.10 -35.14 4.92
N GLN A 368 -43.36 -34.33 5.94
CA GLN A 368 -43.40 -34.55 7.41
C GLN A 368 -42.63 -35.74 8.05
N GLN A 369 -41.71 -35.41 8.97
CA GLN A 369 -41.70 -35.92 10.36
C GLN A 369 -41.14 -34.84 11.33
N PRO A 370 -41.64 -34.77 12.60
CA PRO A 370 -41.24 -33.76 13.57
C PRO A 370 -40.08 -34.24 14.46
N GLY A 371 -39.03 -33.43 14.60
CA GLY A 371 -37.91 -33.74 15.48
C GLY A 371 -37.16 -32.48 15.90
N SER A 372 -37.31 -32.13 17.19
CA SER A 372 -36.41 -31.32 18.03
C SER A 372 -35.73 -30.08 17.41
N ALA A 373 -36.28 -28.91 17.76
CA ALA A 373 -35.65 -27.61 17.54
C ALA A 373 -34.34 -27.51 18.32
N GLN A 374 -33.22 -27.56 17.60
CA GLN A 374 -31.95 -26.98 18.03
C GLN A 374 -31.98 -25.51 17.61
N GLU A 375 -32.16 -24.61 18.57
CA GLU A 375 -32.02 -23.17 18.36
C GLU A 375 -30.58 -22.89 17.92
N ARG A 376 -30.42 -22.53 16.64
CA ARG A 376 -29.18 -21.93 16.16
C ARG A 376 -29.13 -20.50 16.69
N PRO A 377 -27.97 -20.03 17.22
CA PRO A 377 -27.84 -18.64 17.62
C PRO A 377 -28.06 -17.76 16.37
N VAL A 378 -29.11 -16.95 16.42
CA VAL A 378 -29.36 -15.93 15.41
C VAL A 378 -28.31 -14.84 15.59
N ASP A 379 -27.62 -14.50 14.50
CA ASP A 379 -26.69 -13.37 14.48
C ASP A 379 -27.44 -12.11 14.99
N PRO A 380 -26.97 -11.45 16.07
CA PRO A 380 -27.65 -10.30 16.65
C PRO A 380 -27.79 -9.13 15.68
N ARG A 381 -26.98 -9.08 14.61
CA ARG A 381 -27.10 -8.08 13.53
C ARG A 381 -28.30 -8.34 12.63
N VAL A 382 -28.63 -9.60 12.37
CA VAL A 382 -29.81 -10.01 11.60
C VAL A 382 -31.08 -9.79 12.42
N ALA A 383 -31.02 -10.02 13.74
CA ALA A 383 -32.13 -9.75 14.65
C ALA A 383 -32.46 -8.25 14.77
N PHE A 384 -31.45 -7.37 14.80
CA PHE A 384 -31.66 -5.92 14.86
C PHE A 384 -32.26 -5.36 13.56
N ALA A 385 -31.82 -5.87 12.40
CA ALA A 385 -32.28 -5.43 11.09
C ALA A 385 -33.76 -5.78 10.81
N GLN A 386 -34.32 -6.79 11.49
CA GLN A 386 -35.73 -7.17 11.36
C GLN A 386 -36.66 -6.35 12.26
N LEU A 387 -36.14 -5.54 13.16
CA LEU A 387 -36.93 -4.64 13.99
C LEU A 387 -37.43 -3.46 13.17
N SER A 388 -38.66 -3.02 13.44
CA SER A 388 -39.16 -1.74 12.90
C SER A 388 -38.30 -0.57 13.40
N PRO A 389 -38.24 0.57 12.69
CA PRO A 389 -37.46 1.73 13.11
C PRO A 389 -37.75 2.20 14.54
N ALA A 390 -39.01 2.11 14.99
CA ALA A 390 -39.40 2.45 16.35
C ALA A 390 -38.84 1.48 17.41
N GLN A 391 -38.73 0.19 17.08
CA GLN A 391 -38.16 -0.83 17.98
C GLN A 391 -36.63 -0.74 18.06
N GLN A 392 -35.96 -0.42 16.96
CA GLN A 392 -34.52 -0.15 16.93
C GLN A 392 -34.20 1.06 17.82
N GLN A 393 -34.99 2.14 17.73
CA GLN A 393 -34.82 3.34 18.54
C GLN A 393 -35.09 3.09 20.04
N ALA A 394 -36.08 2.25 20.37
CA ALA A 394 -36.35 1.84 21.75
C ALA A 394 -35.21 0.99 22.35
N GLN A 395 -34.58 0.10 21.59
CA GLN A 395 -33.42 -0.67 22.05
C GLN A 395 -32.19 0.21 22.31
N LEU A 396 -31.95 1.22 21.46
CA LEU A 396 -30.87 2.19 21.66
C LEU A 396 -31.09 3.05 22.90
N GLN A 397 -32.34 3.40 23.22
CA GLN A 397 -32.69 4.13 24.45
C GLN A 397 -32.63 3.26 25.71
N ALA A 398 -32.86 1.95 25.61
CA ALA A 398 -32.74 1.03 26.73
C ALA A 398 -31.26 0.76 27.12
N GLY A 399 -30.36 0.73 26.14
CA GLY A 399 -28.92 0.52 26.37
C GLY A 399 -28.23 1.69 27.07
N SER A 400 -28.72 2.92 26.91
CA SER A 400 -28.12 4.11 27.53
C SER A 400 -28.51 4.31 29.00
N GLN A 401 -29.51 3.60 29.52
CA GLN A 401 -29.92 3.69 30.93
C GLN A 401 -29.26 2.66 31.85
N GLN A 402 -28.58 1.64 31.32
CA GLN A 402 -27.94 0.58 32.12
C GLN A 402 -26.45 0.82 32.46
N GLY A 403 -25.83 1.89 31.95
CA GLY A 403 -24.39 2.18 32.18
C GLY A 403 -24.06 2.98 33.45
N GLY A 404 -25.01 3.20 34.36
CA GLY A 404 -24.90 4.22 35.41
C GLY A 404 -25.17 3.75 36.83
N SER A 405 -24.68 2.58 37.26
CA SER A 405 -24.73 2.22 38.68
C SER A 405 -23.81 1.05 39.05
N GLU A 406 -22.49 1.23 39.03
CA GLU A 406 -21.59 0.31 39.74
C GLU A 406 -20.23 0.95 40.01
N GLN A 407 -20.15 1.84 41.02
CA GLN A 407 -18.92 2.11 41.77
C GLN A 407 -19.24 2.87 43.06
N ALA A 408 -19.67 2.13 44.08
CA ALA A 408 -19.60 2.60 45.47
C ALA A 408 -19.60 1.39 46.42
N GLY A 409 -18.45 1.12 47.03
CA GLY A 409 -18.40 0.37 48.30
C GLY A 409 -17.28 -0.66 48.41
N ALA A 410 -16.15 -0.27 49.03
CA ALA A 410 -15.38 -1.13 49.94
C ALA A 410 -14.30 -0.33 50.72
N THR A 411 -14.74 0.21 51.85
CA THR A 411 -14.13 0.08 53.19
C THR A 411 -12.60 0.22 53.41
N GLN A 412 -12.26 1.35 54.03
CA GLN A 412 -11.34 1.56 55.18
C GLN A 412 -10.56 0.35 55.75
N ARG A 413 -9.23 0.51 55.92
CA ARG A 413 -8.51 0.23 57.19
C ARG A 413 -7.23 1.09 57.36
N SER A 414 -7.24 1.85 58.45
CA SER A 414 -6.21 2.17 59.44
C SER A 414 -4.76 2.56 59.09
N ALA A 415 -4.44 3.74 59.64
CA ALA A 415 -3.17 4.42 59.89
C ALA A 415 -2.00 3.58 60.47
N THR A 416 -0.76 4.06 60.25
CA THR A 416 0.22 4.41 61.31
C THR A 416 1.28 5.40 60.76
N GLN A 417 1.72 6.27 61.66
CA GLN A 417 2.68 7.38 61.59
C GLN A 417 4.06 7.07 60.99
N GLN A 418 4.70 8.07 60.36
CA GLN A 418 5.96 8.67 60.83
C GLN A 418 6.37 9.93 60.03
N SER A 419 7.18 10.73 60.70
CA SER A 419 7.47 12.17 60.56
C SER A 419 8.68 12.54 59.70
N ALA A 420 8.84 13.86 59.51
CA ALA A 420 9.92 14.65 58.87
C ALA A 420 9.72 14.84 57.36
N GLY A 421 9.74 16.04 56.77
CA GLY A 421 10.37 17.31 57.10
C GLY A 421 11.16 17.79 55.88
N VAL A 422 11.03 19.07 55.51
CA VAL A 422 11.79 19.86 54.50
C VAL A 422 11.15 20.05 53.11
N GLN A 423 10.52 21.24 52.99
CA GLN A 423 10.65 22.30 51.95
C GLN A 423 10.76 21.98 50.45
N ALA A 424 9.80 22.59 49.73
CA ALA A 424 9.93 23.40 48.50
C ALA A 424 10.30 22.75 47.17
N ALA A 425 9.31 22.61 46.27
CA ALA A 425 9.23 23.34 44.99
C ALA A 425 7.89 23.00 44.32
N GLY A 426 7.21 24.02 43.78
CA GLY A 426 5.85 23.91 43.25
C GLY A 426 5.76 23.07 41.97
N HIS A 427 4.74 22.23 41.91
CA HIS A 427 4.18 21.68 40.67
C HIS A 427 2.98 22.54 40.25
N PRO A 428 2.92 23.07 39.02
CA PRO A 428 1.65 23.17 38.31
C PRO A 428 1.30 21.75 37.85
N GLY A 429 0.16 21.15 38.14
CA GLY A 429 -1.19 21.71 38.10
C GLY A 429 -1.89 21.02 36.92
N GLU A 430 -2.58 19.91 37.18
CA GLU A 430 -3.40 19.12 36.25
C GLU A 430 -4.61 19.93 35.72
N GLN A 431 -4.37 21.01 34.98
CA GLN A 431 -5.43 21.82 34.37
C GLN A 431 -5.35 21.95 32.85
N ASP A 432 -4.32 21.40 32.18
CA ASP A 432 -4.15 21.56 30.72
C ASP A 432 -4.66 20.40 29.85
N VAL A 433 -5.24 19.33 30.42
CA VAL A 433 -5.81 18.23 29.61
C VAL A 433 -7.33 18.36 29.40
N ALA A 434 -8.00 19.30 30.09
CA ALA A 434 -9.42 19.57 29.93
C ALA A 434 -9.73 20.66 28.87
N ALA A 435 -8.74 21.40 28.40
CA ALA A 435 -8.93 22.53 27.48
C ALA A 435 -8.88 22.16 25.97
N LEU A 436 -8.52 20.93 25.61
CA LEU A 436 -8.45 20.48 24.20
C LEU A 436 -9.64 19.62 23.74
N ARG A 437 -10.65 19.42 24.59
CA ARG A 437 -11.89 18.67 24.25
C ARG A 437 -13.09 19.53 23.86
N GLY A 438 -12.95 20.86 23.86
CA GLY A 438 -14.07 21.80 23.70
C GLY A 438 -14.09 22.65 22.42
N VAL A 439 -13.26 22.38 21.42
CA VAL A 439 -13.10 23.26 20.22
C VAL A 439 -13.68 22.65 18.93
N LEU A 440 -14.48 21.58 19.01
CA LEU A 440 -15.10 20.95 17.84
C LEU A 440 -16.64 20.83 17.89
N GLU A 441 -17.32 21.49 18.83
CA GLU A 441 -18.78 21.34 19.02
C GLU A 441 -19.61 22.64 18.98
N ASP A 442 -19.09 23.75 18.47
CA ASP A 442 -19.91 24.95 18.21
C ASP A 442 -19.55 25.62 16.88
N GLN A 443 -20.17 25.15 15.80
CA GLN A 443 -20.32 25.89 14.55
C GLN A 443 -21.82 25.99 14.22
N PRO A 444 -22.43 27.18 14.31
CA PRO A 444 -23.82 27.36 13.94
C PRO A 444 -24.02 27.24 12.43
N SER A 445 -25.12 26.60 12.05
CA SER A 445 -25.61 26.43 10.68
C SER A 445 -25.74 27.77 9.95
N ALA A 446 -24.92 27.99 8.92
CA ALA A 446 -25.04 29.15 8.03
C ALA A 446 -26.09 28.88 6.95
N ALA A 447 -27.35 29.09 7.31
CA ALA A 447 -28.41 29.40 6.34
C ALA A 447 -28.34 30.90 6.01
N GLY A 448 -28.07 31.25 4.74
CA GLY A 448 -28.20 32.64 4.28
C GLY A 448 -27.30 33.02 3.12
N ALA A 449 -27.65 32.62 1.89
CA ALA A 449 -27.09 33.23 0.69
C ALA A 449 -27.79 34.58 0.42
N PRO A 450 -27.06 35.71 0.28
CA PRO A 450 -27.66 36.94 -0.21
C PRO A 450 -27.89 36.86 -1.73
N ARG A 451 -29.12 37.23 -2.14
CA ARG A 451 -29.49 37.53 -3.53
C ARG A 451 -28.57 38.62 -4.09
N VAL A 452 -27.90 38.34 -5.20
CA VAL A 452 -27.25 39.34 -6.06
C VAL A 452 -28.28 39.78 -7.12
N PRO A 453 -28.45 41.10 -7.38
CA PRO A 453 -29.38 41.59 -8.37
C PRO A 453 -28.87 41.38 -9.80
N GLN A 454 -29.79 41.07 -10.71
CA GLN A 454 -29.58 41.06 -12.15
C GLN A 454 -29.14 42.46 -12.63
N GLY A 455 -27.99 42.52 -13.30
CA GLY A 455 -27.44 43.72 -13.92
C GLY A 455 -27.03 43.42 -15.36
N GLU A 456 -27.80 44.03 -16.25
CA GLU A 456 -27.67 44.37 -17.68
C GLU A 456 -26.40 44.03 -18.48
N ALA A 457 -26.67 43.69 -19.74
CA ALA A 457 -25.74 43.52 -20.84
C ALA A 457 -24.91 44.77 -21.14
N ALA A 458 -23.62 44.59 -21.44
CA ALA A 458 -22.82 45.58 -22.14
C ALA A 458 -21.97 44.90 -23.22
N GLU A 459 -22.17 45.40 -24.44
CA GLU A 459 -21.51 45.02 -25.68
C GLU A 459 -20.02 45.42 -25.69
N GLY A 460 -19.22 44.60 -26.38
CA GLY A 460 -18.20 45.09 -27.31
C GLY A 460 -16.84 45.51 -26.75
N ARG A 461 -15.80 44.72 -27.07
CA ARG A 461 -14.55 45.22 -27.67
C ARG A 461 -13.67 44.09 -28.20
N ARG A 462 -13.31 44.19 -29.48
CA ARG A 462 -12.26 43.43 -30.16
C ARG A 462 -10.87 43.83 -29.63
N PRO A 463 -9.87 42.94 -29.71
CA PRO A 463 -8.50 43.35 -29.95
C PRO A 463 -8.02 42.92 -31.35
N THR A 464 -7.51 43.89 -32.09
CA THR A 464 -6.71 43.76 -33.32
C THR A 464 -5.22 43.86 -33.00
N GLY A 465 -4.40 43.14 -33.77
CA GLY A 465 -2.97 43.42 -33.98
C GLY A 465 -2.05 42.42 -33.29
N HIS A 466 -1.38 41.52 -34.01
CA HIS A 466 -0.20 41.71 -34.88
C HIS A 466 1.10 41.36 -34.15
N GLY A 467 1.85 40.40 -34.71
CA GLY A 467 3.20 40.06 -34.26
C GLY A 467 3.70 38.79 -34.95
N ALA A 468 4.16 38.93 -36.20
CA ALA A 468 4.88 37.90 -36.92
C ALA A 468 6.32 37.77 -36.37
N ALA A 469 6.83 36.55 -36.25
CA ALA A 469 8.26 36.27 -36.25
C ALA A 469 8.52 34.90 -36.88
N THR A 470 9.02 34.96 -38.12
CA THR A 470 9.60 33.87 -38.88
C THR A 470 10.96 33.47 -38.30
N GLY A 471 11.16 32.18 -38.06
CA GLY A 471 12.47 31.59 -37.76
C GLY A 471 12.56 30.18 -38.34
N ARG A 472 13.01 30.08 -39.60
CA ARG A 472 13.46 28.82 -40.22
C ARG A 472 14.81 28.45 -39.62
N HIS A 473 14.94 27.24 -39.10
CA HIS A 473 16.21 26.52 -39.05
C HIS A 473 16.06 25.21 -39.82
N THR A 474 16.81 25.11 -40.92
CA THR A 474 17.10 23.89 -41.67
C THR A 474 18.50 23.41 -41.30
N GLU A 475 18.75 22.12 -41.55
CA GLU A 475 20.03 21.38 -41.49
C GLU A 475 20.45 20.92 -40.08
N ASN A 476 20.97 19.72 -39.83
CA ASN A 476 21.53 18.66 -40.68
C ASN A 476 21.57 17.36 -39.84
N THR A 477 21.23 16.21 -40.41
CA THR A 477 21.51 14.89 -39.82
C THR A 477 22.27 14.07 -40.84
N PRO A 478 23.54 13.65 -40.58
CA PRO A 478 24.16 12.60 -41.36
C PRO A 478 23.84 11.24 -40.74
N ALA A 479 23.56 10.29 -41.61
CA ALA A 479 23.44 8.88 -41.30
C ALA A 479 24.79 8.28 -40.85
N ARG A 480 24.72 7.41 -39.86
CA ARG A 480 25.50 6.17 -39.79
C ARG A 480 24.68 5.09 -39.10
#